data_AF-A0AAV8VG45-F1
#
_entry.id   AF-A0AAV8VG45-F1
#
_cell.length_a   1.000
_cell.length_b   1.000
_cell.length_c   1.000
_cell.angle_alpha   90.00
_cell.angle_beta   90.00
_cell.angle_gamma   90.00
#
_symmetry.space_group_name_H-M   'P 1'
#
loop_
_entity.id
_entity.type
_entity.pdbx_description
1 polymer ?
#
loop_
_entity_poly.entity_id
_entity_poly.type
_entity_poly.pdbx_seq_one_letter_code
_entity_poly.pdbx_strand_id
1 'polypeptide(L)'
;MKCVKCTKRLISNSSRRRTLTASTIEGGGVLKSGADFGKVTPYESVPGPKPLPFLGNTWRFIPYIGDFQIEHIDKISENLFLKYGKIVKMEGLLGRPDMLFLFDPNDIEQVFRQEDFLPFRPSMPSLNYYKHVYRKDFFGEHGGVIAV
;
A
#
# COMPACT_ATOMS: atom_id res chain seq x y z
N MET A 1 -36.11 1.39 11.05
CA MET A 1 -35.25 0.23 11.34
C MET A 1 -35.13 -0.63 10.09
N LYS A 2 -34.00 -0.60 9.38
CA LYS A 2 -33.73 -1.49 8.24
C LYS A 2 -32.34 -2.08 8.42
N CYS A 3 -32.32 -3.40 8.56
CA CYS A 3 -31.19 -4.25 8.84
C CYS A 3 -30.29 -4.35 7.60
N VAL A 4 -29.04 -3.88 7.69
CA VAL A 4 -28.00 -4.08 6.67
C VAL A 4 -27.26 -5.37 7.01
N LYS A 5 -27.51 -6.43 6.24
CA LYS A 5 -26.72 -7.67 6.31
C LYS A 5 -25.32 -7.38 5.78
N CYS A 6 -24.36 -7.30 6.68
CA CYS A 6 -22.93 -7.25 6.38
C CYS A 6 -22.45 -8.66 6.01
N THR A 7 -22.29 -8.93 4.72
CA THR A 7 -21.67 -10.16 4.22
C THR A 7 -20.17 -10.10 4.42
N LYS A 8 -19.68 -10.78 5.46
CA LYS A 8 -18.26 -11.07 5.67
C LYS A 8 -17.76 -11.95 4.53
N ARG A 9 -16.96 -11.39 3.62
CA ARG A 9 -16.22 -12.20 2.64
C ARG A 9 -14.95 -12.70 3.32
N LEU A 10 -15.00 -13.95 3.80
CA LEU A 10 -13.85 -14.69 4.31
C LEU A 10 -12.83 -14.88 3.19
N ILE A 11 -11.61 -14.41 3.42
CA ILE A 11 -10.46 -14.70 2.54
C ILE A 11 -9.99 -16.11 2.92
N SER A 12 -10.30 -17.07 2.04
CA SER A 12 -9.83 -18.45 2.13
C SER A 12 -8.32 -18.49 1.89
N ASN A 13 -7.56 -18.90 2.91
CA ASN A 13 -6.15 -19.27 2.77
C ASN A 13 -6.02 -20.58 1.96
N SER A 14 -5.99 -20.49 0.64
CA SER A 14 -5.49 -21.60 -0.18
C SER A 14 -3.98 -21.47 -0.30
N SER A 15 -3.28 -22.02 0.68
CA SER A 15 -1.87 -22.37 0.56
C SER A 15 -1.74 -23.42 -0.54
N ARG A 16 -1.58 -22.98 -1.79
CA ARG A 16 -1.29 -23.87 -2.90
C ARG A 16 0.24 -24.04 -2.96
N ARG A 17 0.75 -24.94 -2.10
CA ARG A 17 2.08 -25.55 -2.27
C ARG A 17 2.17 -26.04 -3.72
N ARG A 18 2.98 -25.36 -4.54
CA ARG A 18 3.36 -25.86 -5.86
C ARG A 18 4.48 -26.88 -5.64
N THR A 19 4.13 -28.15 -5.66
CA THR A 19 5.09 -29.23 -5.91
C THR A 19 5.52 -29.09 -7.37
N LEU A 20 6.78 -28.71 -7.61
CA LEU A 20 7.34 -28.60 -8.96
C LEU A 20 7.71 -30.00 -9.46
N THR A 21 6.88 -30.58 -10.32
CA THR A 21 7.31 -31.65 -11.22
C THR A 21 8.01 -31.00 -12.41
N ALA A 22 9.28 -31.37 -12.62
CA ALA A 22 10.12 -30.86 -13.69
C ALA A 22 9.62 -31.32 -15.06
N SER A 23 9.34 -30.38 -15.96
CA SER A 23 9.32 -30.63 -17.40
C SER A 23 9.88 -29.42 -18.13
N THR A 24 11.02 -29.65 -18.78
CA THR A 24 11.82 -28.74 -19.60
C THR A 24 11.01 -28.16 -20.76
N ILE A 25 10.92 -26.83 -20.85
CA ILE A 25 10.73 -26.12 -22.13
C ILE A 25 11.60 -24.85 -22.07
N GLU A 26 12.52 -24.75 -23.01
CA GLU A 26 13.41 -23.62 -23.22
C GLU A 26 12.66 -22.42 -23.80
N GLY A 27 12.90 -21.24 -23.21
CA GLY A 27 12.36 -19.96 -23.68
C GLY A 27 13.01 -18.84 -22.91
N GLY A 28 13.98 -18.18 -23.53
CA GLY A 28 14.92 -17.24 -22.92
C GLY A 28 14.26 -16.04 -22.25
N GLY A 29 14.46 -15.96 -20.94
CA GLY A 29 14.21 -14.81 -20.08
C GLY A 29 14.84 -15.12 -18.74
N VAL A 30 16.14 -14.84 -18.60
CA VAL A 30 16.87 -15.02 -17.34
C VAL A 30 16.27 -14.06 -16.32
N LEU A 31 15.27 -14.52 -15.57
CA LEU A 31 14.97 -13.96 -14.26
C LEU A 31 16.23 -14.22 -13.42
N LYS A 32 16.97 -13.16 -13.10
CA LYS A 32 18.03 -13.22 -12.10
C LYS A 32 17.41 -13.57 -10.75
N SER A 33 17.17 -14.86 -10.52
CA SER A 33 16.93 -15.42 -9.20
C SER A 33 18.28 -15.51 -8.50
N GLY A 34 18.71 -14.39 -7.93
CA GLY A 34 19.97 -14.24 -7.23
C GLY A 34 19.79 -13.54 -5.89
N ALA A 35 18.64 -13.73 -5.25
CA ALA A 35 18.47 -13.31 -3.86
C ALA A 35 18.91 -14.48 -2.98
N ASP A 36 20.05 -14.33 -2.31
CA ASP A 36 20.45 -15.21 -1.22
C ASP A 36 19.38 -15.14 -0.12
N PHE A 37 18.46 -16.11 -0.12
CA PHE A 37 17.39 -16.22 0.88
C PHE A 37 17.92 -16.36 2.32
N GLY A 38 19.22 -16.59 2.50
CA GLY A 38 19.89 -16.65 3.80
C GLY A 38 20.02 -15.30 4.53
N LYS A 39 19.75 -14.16 3.86
CA LYS A 39 19.90 -12.81 4.46
C LYS A 39 18.66 -11.93 4.25
N VAL A 40 17.46 -12.51 4.36
CA VAL A 40 16.21 -11.74 4.33
C VAL A 40 15.88 -11.27 5.75
N THR A 41 15.81 -9.96 5.95
CA THR A 41 15.30 -9.39 7.20
C THR A 41 13.78 -9.49 7.27
N PRO A 42 13.19 -9.77 8.45
CA PRO A 42 11.74 -9.83 8.59
C PRO A 42 11.08 -8.46 8.36
N TYR A 43 9.84 -8.45 7.86
CA TYR A 43 9.09 -7.20 7.62
C TYR A 43 8.88 -6.35 8.88
N GLU A 44 8.90 -6.99 10.05
CA GLU A 44 8.79 -6.31 11.34
C GLU A 44 10.02 -5.45 11.67
N SER A 45 11.20 -5.78 11.14
CA SER A 45 12.44 -5.03 11.39
C SER A 45 12.59 -3.79 10.51
N VAL A 46 11.65 -3.51 9.61
CA VAL A 46 11.67 -2.30 8.79
C VAL A 46 11.56 -1.08 9.70
N PRO A 47 12.49 -0.12 9.61
CA PRO A 47 12.50 1.03 10.50
C PRO A 47 11.29 1.93 10.22
N GLY A 48 10.78 2.58 11.26
CA GLY A 48 9.61 3.44 11.14
C GLY A 48 9.10 3.99 12.46
N PRO A 49 8.16 4.96 12.41
CA PRO A 49 7.50 5.45 13.61
C PRO A 49 6.74 4.30 14.28
N LYS A 50 7.15 3.95 15.51
CA LYS A 50 6.49 2.89 16.28
C LYS A 50 5.08 3.34 16.68
N PRO A 51 4.04 2.54 16.40
CA PRO A 51 2.69 2.85 16.82
C PRO A 51 2.58 2.87 18.35
N LEU A 52 1.82 3.82 18.89
CA LEU A 52 1.48 3.82 20.32
C LEU A 52 0.44 2.74 20.63
N PRO A 53 0.46 2.12 21.83
CA PRO A 53 -0.58 1.19 22.23
C PRO A 53 -1.95 1.90 22.16
N PHE A 54 -2.94 1.25 21.54
CA PHE A 54 -4.32 1.71 21.29
C PHE A 54 -4.54 2.78 20.22
N LEU A 55 -3.66 3.77 20.07
CA LEU A 55 -3.88 4.90 19.15
C LEU A 55 -3.12 4.77 17.81
N GLY A 56 -2.12 3.88 17.76
CA GLY A 56 -1.30 3.68 16.57
C GLY A 56 -0.42 4.90 16.25
N ASN A 57 -0.15 5.12 14.96
CA ASN A 57 0.50 6.35 14.48
C ASN A 57 -0.48 7.46 14.13
N THR A 58 -1.80 7.20 14.22
CA THR A 58 -2.86 8.16 13.89
C THR A 58 -2.75 9.45 14.69
N TRP A 59 -2.26 9.38 15.94
CA TRP A 59 -2.04 10.57 16.79
C TRP A 59 -1.11 11.62 16.14
N ARG A 60 -0.17 11.19 15.29
CA ARG A 60 0.78 12.08 14.62
C ARG A 60 0.11 12.96 13.56
N PHE A 61 -1.11 12.62 13.14
CA PHE A 61 -1.91 13.33 12.14
C PHE A 61 -3.05 14.15 12.77
N ILE A 62 -3.16 14.21 14.10
CA ILE A 62 -4.18 15.01 14.78
C ILE A 62 -3.76 16.50 14.73
N PRO A 63 -4.61 17.40 14.22
CA PRO A 63 -4.33 18.83 14.21
C PRO A 63 -4.15 19.33 15.66
N TYR A 64 -3.14 20.18 15.90
CA TYR A 64 -2.73 20.77 17.20
C TYR A 64 -1.71 19.97 18.05
N ILE A 65 -1.61 18.65 17.90
CA ILE A 65 -0.68 17.80 18.67
C ILE A 65 0.30 17.00 17.78
N GLY A 66 -0.08 16.72 16.54
CA GLY A 66 0.69 15.90 15.62
C GLY A 66 1.69 16.69 14.77
N ASP A 67 2.90 16.14 14.61
CA ASP A 67 3.97 16.70 13.76
C ASP A 67 3.70 16.56 12.25
N PHE A 68 2.71 15.76 11.84
CA PHE A 68 2.43 15.49 10.44
C PHE A 68 1.20 16.26 9.95
N GLN A 69 1.47 17.42 9.34
CA GLN A 69 0.47 18.19 8.62
C GLN A 69 0.26 17.61 7.22
N ILE A 70 -0.95 17.17 6.92
CA ILE A 70 -1.32 16.56 5.62
C ILE A 70 -1.09 17.55 4.45
N GLU A 71 -1.08 18.85 4.72
CA GLU A 71 -0.80 19.91 3.75
C GLU A 71 0.67 19.94 3.29
N HIS A 72 1.59 19.34 4.05
CA HIS A 72 3.03 19.37 3.80
C HIS A 72 3.64 17.95 3.72
N ILE A 73 3.11 17.14 2.81
CA ILE A 73 3.57 15.74 2.58
C ILE A 73 5.04 15.69 2.17
N ASP A 74 5.52 16.71 1.45
CA ASP A 74 6.92 16.93 1.10
C ASP A 74 7.82 16.93 2.34
N LYS A 75 7.51 17.79 3.33
CA LYS A 75 8.28 17.89 4.58
C LYS A 75 8.20 16.63 5.41
N ILE A 76 7.04 15.96 5.40
CA ILE A 76 6.85 14.68 6.08
C ILE A 76 7.79 13.63 5.46
N SER A 77 7.81 13.54 4.13
CA SER A 77 8.62 12.56 3.42
C SER A 77 10.12 12.79 3.65
N GLU A 78 10.57 14.05 3.63
CA GLU A 78 11.95 14.42 3.93
C GLU A 78 12.33 14.07 5.38
N ASN A 79 11.49 14.41 6.35
CA ASN A 79 11.73 14.08 7.75
C ASN A 79 11.78 12.56 8.00
N LEU A 80 10.91 11.79 7.34
CA LEU A 80 10.94 10.33 7.43
C LEU A 80 12.23 9.76 6.85
N PHE A 81 12.66 10.27 5.69
CA PHE A 81 13.92 9.87 5.07
C PHE A 81 15.13 10.19 5.96
N LEU A 82 15.22 11.41 6.49
CA LEU A 82 16.32 11.83 7.35
C LEU A 82 16.38 11.04 8.67
N LYS A 83 15.22 10.68 9.23
CA LYS A 83 15.15 10.02 10.55
C LYS A 83 15.28 8.50 10.50
N TYR A 84 14.72 7.86 9.47
CA TYR A 84 14.60 6.40 9.39
C TYR A 84 15.35 5.80 8.19
N GLY A 85 15.73 6.61 7.21
CA GLY A 85 16.54 6.21 6.06
C GLY A 85 15.73 5.89 4.81
N LYS A 86 16.29 5.01 3.97
CA LYS A 86 15.81 4.73 2.61
C LYS A 86 14.49 3.96 2.52
N ILE A 87 14.15 3.18 3.53
CA ILE A 87 12.94 2.35 3.59
C ILE A 87 12.27 2.62 4.93
N VAL A 88 11.01 3.05 4.91
CA VAL A 88 10.29 3.44 6.12
C VAL A 88 8.91 2.83 6.16
N LYS A 89 8.59 2.13 7.26
CA LYS A 89 7.26 1.52 7.46
C LYS A 89 6.42 2.38 8.40
N MET A 90 5.19 2.68 7.99
CA MET A 90 4.23 3.43 8.79
C MET A 90 2.95 2.61 9.01
N GLU A 91 2.79 2.12 10.24
CA GLU A 91 1.67 1.24 10.63
C GLU A 91 0.63 1.98 11.47
N GLY A 92 -0.59 1.44 11.55
CA GLY A 92 -1.59 1.93 12.51
C GLY A 92 -2.17 3.31 12.17
N LEU A 93 -2.37 3.59 10.88
CA LEU A 93 -3.23 4.67 10.43
C LEU A 93 -4.69 4.22 10.45
N LEU A 94 -5.54 4.97 11.13
CA LEU A 94 -6.96 4.63 11.26
C LEU A 94 -7.62 4.60 9.87
N GLY A 95 -8.19 3.45 9.52
CA GLY A 95 -8.91 3.26 8.25
C GLY A 95 -8.02 3.15 7.00
N ARG A 96 -6.70 2.96 7.16
CA ARG A 96 -5.77 2.70 6.05
C ARG A 96 -4.89 1.48 6.34
N PRO A 97 -4.50 0.70 5.31
CA PRO A 97 -3.49 -0.35 5.48
C PRO A 97 -2.12 0.25 5.80
N ASP A 98 -1.20 -0.60 6.24
CA ASP A 98 0.19 -0.20 6.51
C ASP A 98 0.84 0.35 5.23
N MET A 99 1.58 1.45 5.38
CA MET A 99 2.24 2.12 4.26
C MET A 99 3.75 1.94 4.35
N LEU A 100 4.35 1.52 3.23
CA LEU A 100 5.80 1.40 3.07
C LEU A 100 6.29 2.50 2.14
N PHE A 101 7.16 3.35 2.64
CA PHE A 101 7.83 4.41 1.87
C PHE A 101 9.19 3.90 1.42
N LEU A 102 9.39 3.91 0.10
CA LEU A 102 10.67 3.63 -0.54
C LEU A 102 11.22 4.95 -1.08
N PHE A 103 12.46 5.28 -0.72
CA PHE A 103 13.15 6.47 -1.18
C PHE A 103 14.28 6.17 -2.16
N ASP A 104 14.71 4.90 -2.26
CA ASP A 104 15.74 4.48 -3.20
C ASP A 104 15.11 4.16 -4.58
N PRO A 105 15.53 4.82 -5.68
CA PRO A 105 14.99 4.55 -7.00
C PRO A 105 15.17 3.11 -7.47
N ASN A 106 16.26 2.45 -7.06
CA ASN A 106 16.52 1.07 -7.46
C ASN A 106 15.52 0.09 -6.83
N ASP A 107 15.16 0.31 -5.57
CA ASP A 107 14.17 -0.51 -4.86
C ASP A 107 12.77 -0.27 -5.43
N ILE A 108 12.45 0.99 -5.74
CA ILE A 108 11.19 1.37 -6.38
C ILE A 108 11.04 0.68 -7.74
N GLU A 109 12.08 0.72 -8.57
CA GLU A 109 12.11 0.05 -9.87
C GLU A 109 11.88 -1.46 -9.70
N GLN A 110 12.57 -2.09 -8.76
CA GLN A 110 12.43 -3.53 -8.52
C GLN A 110 11.01 -3.91 -8.12
N VAL A 111 10.38 -3.14 -7.21
CA VAL A 111 9.00 -3.37 -6.79
C VAL A 111 8.05 -3.23 -7.97
N PHE A 112 8.14 -2.15 -8.74
CA PHE A 112 7.26 -1.93 -9.90
C PHE A 112 7.46 -2.97 -11.01
N ARG A 113 8.68 -3.49 -11.19
CA ARG A 113 8.94 -4.58 -12.15
C ARG A 113 8.39 -5.93 -11.69
N GLN A 114 8.19 -6.11 -10.39
CA GLN A 114 7.70 -7.34 -9.78
C GLN A 114 6.19 -7.32 -9.49
N GLU A 115 5.49 -6.20 -9.69
CA GLU A 115 4.04 -6.13 -9.49
C GLU A 115 3.30 -7.15 -10.38
N ASP A 116 2.22 -7.71 -9.82
CA ASP A 116 1.35 -8.66 -10.52
C ASP A 116 0.64 -8.00 -11.71
N PHE A 117 0.11 -8.84 -12.63
CA PHE A 117 -0.67 -8.39 -13.78
C PHE A 117 -1.91 -7.54 -13.41
N LEU A 118 -2.44 -7.70 -12.19
CA LEU A 118 -3.58 -6.94 -11.67
C LEU A 118 -3.21 -6.23 -10.36
N PRO A 119 -2.58 -5.04 -10.44
CA PRO A 119 -2.20 -4.30 -9.24
C PRO A 119 -3.43 -3.77 -8.50
N PHE A 120 -3.37 -3.77 -7.17
CA PHE A 120 -4.39 -3.16 -6.34
C PHE A 120 -4.26 -1.63 -6.41
N ARG A 121 -5.20 -0.98 -7.10
CA ARG A 121 -5.23 0.48 -7.33
C ARG A 121 -6.48 1.06 -6.64
N PRO A 122 -6.42 1.39 -5.35
CA PRO A 122 -7.58 1.96 -4.66
C PRO A 122 -7.97 3.30 -5.30
N SER A 123 -9.27 3.50 -5.51
CA SER A 123 -9.79 4.77 -6.02
C SER A 123 -9.64 5.88 -4.98
N MET A 124 -9.40 7.10 -5.45
CA MET A 124 -9.29 8.25 -4.56
C MET A 124 -10.70 8.68 -4.09
N PRO A 125 -11.01 8.63 -2.78
CA PRO A 125 -12.38 8.88 -2.30
C PRO A 125 -12.90 10.28 -2.63
N SER A 126 -12.02 11.29 -2.60
CA SER A 126 -12.36 12.67 -2.95
C SER A 126 -12.76 12.82 -4.41
N LEU A 127 -12.05 12.15 -5.32
CA LEU A 127 -12.38 12.16 -6.74
C LEU A 127 -13.67 11.40 -7.03
N ASN A 128 -13.87 10.27 -6.34
CA ASN A 128 -15.11 9.50 -6.42
C ASN A 128 -16.32 10.36 -6.00
N TYR A 129 -16.22 11.06 -4.86
CA TYR A 129 -17.26 11.98 -4.40
C TYR A 129 -17.50 13.14 -5.35
N TYR A 130 -16.43 13.76 -5.86
CA TYR A 130 -16.54 14.88 -6.81
C TYR A 130 -17.33 14.49 -8.07
N LYS A 131 -17.06 13.31 -8.63
CA LYS A 131 -17.70 12.85 -9.87
C LYS A 131 -19.15 12.38 -9.68
N HIS A 132 -19.44 11.67 -8.59
CA HIS A 132 -20.75 11.05 -8.39
C HIS A 132 -21.73 11.92 -7.59
N VAL A 133 -21.23 12.89 -6.81
CA VAL A 133 -22.07 13.76 -5.97
C VAL A 133 -22.00 15.22 -6.43
N TYR A 134 -20.81 15.80 -6.57
CA TYR A 134 -20.67 17.23 -6.83
C TYR A 134 -20.90 17.62 -8.31
N ARG A 135 -20.42 16.80 -9.25
CA ARG A 135 -20.50 17.05 -10.71
C ARG A 135 -21.24 15.94 -11.45
N LYS A 136 -22.26 15.38 -10.81
CA LYS A 136 -23.08 14.32 -11.40
C LYS A 136 -23.79 14.76 -12.68
N ASP A 137 -24.14 16.04 -12.76
CA ASP A 137 -24.72 16.69 -13.94
C ASP A 137 -23.81 16.59 -15.19
N PHE A 138 -22.49 16.71 -14.99
CA PHE A 138 -21.51 16.63 -16.07
C PHE A 138 -21.11 15.19 -16.40
N PHE A 139 -20.87 14.35 -15.39
CA PHE A 139 -20.37 12.98 -15.60
C PHE A 139 -21.48 11.93 -15.83
N GLY A 140 -22.73 12.24 -15.50
CA GLY A 140 -23.86 11.31 -15.65
C GLY A 140 -23.72 10.05 -14.78
N GLU A 141 -24.21 8.90 -15.29
CA GLU A 141 -24.05 7.60 -14.61
C GLU A 141 -22.64 7.00 -14.72
N HIS A 142 -21.83 7.47 -15.66
CA HIS A 142 -20.52 6.89 -15.94
C HIS A 142 -19.41 7.91 -15.63
N GLY A 143 -18.84 7.85 -14.43
CA GLY A 143 -17.76 8.74 -13.95
C GLY A 143 -16.41 8.66 -14.70
N GLY A 144 -16.37 7.94 -15.83
CA GLY A 144 -15.16 7.64 -16.59
C GLY A 144 -14.27 6.58 -15.95
N VAL A 145 -13.16 6.26 -16.61
CA VAL A 145 -12.23 5.17 -16.21
C VAL A 145 -11.48 5.47 -14.91
N ILE A 146 -11.39 6.75 -14.53
CA ILE A 146 -10.57 7.22 -13.40
C ILE A 146 -11.49 7.61 -12.23
N ALA A 147 -12.23 6.67 -11.61
CA ALA A 147 -12.92 6.82 -10.32
C ALA A 147 -13.89 5.64 -10.04
N VAL A 148 -13.44 4.40 -10.24
CA VAL A 148 -14.20 3.18 -9.92
C VAL A 148 -13.57 2.47 -8.75
#